data_AF-A0A0C1N7R7-F1
#
_entry.id   AF-A0A0C1N7R7-F1
#
_cell.length_a   1.000
_cell.length_b   1.000
_cell.length_c   1.000
_cell.angle_alpha   90.00
_cell.angle_beta   90.00
_cell.angle_gamma   90.00
#
_symmetry.space_group_name_H-M   'P 1'
#
loop_
_entity.id
_entity.type
_entity.pdbx_description
1 polymer ?
#
loop_
_entity_poly.entity_id
_entity_poly.type
_entity_poly.pdbx_seq_one_letter_code
_entity_poly.pdbx_strand_id
1 'polypeptide(L)'
;MESSNLRTKLLSEINLIPEDKLEDLYNFIHYFRVGVEASKDTPNKIMQFAGCWNDMLDETFADFSEEIIARRQQAFLERRSDETSLG
;
A
#
# COMPACT_ATOMS: atom_id res chain seq x y z
N MET A 1 8.70 32.93 12.78
CA MET A 1 10.03 32.87 12.14
C MET A 1 10.73 31.64 12.71
N GLU A 2 10.42 30.45 12.21
CA GLU A 2 10.86 29.14 12.78
C GLU A 2 11.33 28.17 11.67
N SER A 3 11.40 28.63 10.41
CA SER A 3 11.90 27.81 9.28
C SER A 3 13.43 27.79 9.18
N SER A 4 14.11 28.68 9.89
CA SER A 4 15.53 28.57 10.23
C SER A 4 15.60 27.76 11.51
N ASN A 5 15.79 26.44 11.49
CA ASN A 5 17.09 25.86 11.14
C ASN A 5 16.97 24.32 11.01
N LEU A 6 15.84 23.77 10.55
CA LEU A 6 15.73 22.31 10.44
C LEU A 6 16.87 21.73 9.57
N ARG A 7 17.25 22.45 8.50
CA ARG A 7 18.38 22.07 7.65
C ARG A 7 19.72 22.06 8.37
N THR A 8 20.02 23.05 9.21
CA THR A 8 21.33 23.07 9.89
C THR A 8 21.37 22.20 11.14
N LYS A 9 20.24 21.92 11.79
CA LYS A 9 20.10 20.80 12.74
C LYS A 9 20.33 19.44 12.07
N LEU A 10 19.78 19.25 10.87
CA LEU A 10 19.99 18.01 10.11
C LEU A 10 21.47 17.85 9.71
N LEU A 11 22.10 18.90 9.20
CA LEU A 11 23.53 18.89 8.87
C LEU A 11 24.41 18.61 10.09
N SER A 12 24.07 19.16 11.27
CA SER A 12 24.84 18.87 12.49
C SER A 12 24.72 17.40 12.90
N GLU A 13 23.54 16.80 12.81
CA GLU A 13 23.35 15.37 13.12
C GLU A 13 24.09 14.48 12.11
N ILE A 14 24.04 14.80 10.82
CA ILE A 14 24.74 14.06 9.76
C ILE A 14 26.26 14.03 10.03
N ASN A 15 26.83 15.13 10.50
CA ASN A 15 28.26 15.23 10.80
C ASN A 15 28.70 14.41 12.02
N LEU A 16 27.76 13.97 12.87
CA LEU A 16 28.04 13.13 14.04
C LEU A 16 27.97 11.62 13.71
N ILE A 17 27.56 11.26 12.50
CA ILE A 17 27.39 9.86 12.09
C ILE A 17 28.76 9.23 11.80
N PRO A 18 29.03 8.02 12.30
CA PRO A 18 30.23 7.26 11.98
C PRO A 18 30.41 7.03 10.47
N GLU A 19 31.66 7.03 10.00
CA GLU A 19 32.01 6.90 8.57
C GLU A 19 31.41 5.63 7.93
N ASP A 20 31.38 4.52 8.66
CA ASP A 20 30.84 3.23 8.23
C ASP A 20 29.32 3.24 8.00
N LYS A 21 28.63 4.32 8.38
CA LYS A 21 27.18 4.53 8.19
C LYS A 21 26.85 5.63 7.19
N LEU A 22 27.85 6.32 6.64
CA LEU A 22 27.63 7.41 5.68
C LEU A 22 27.06 6.91 4.36
N GLU A 23 27.43 5.70 3.92
CA GLU A 23 26.88 5.10 2.69
C GLU A 23 25.38 4.78 2.83
N ASP A 24 24.99 4.16 3.96
CA ASP A 24 23.58 3.88 4.28
C ASP A 24 22.75 5.17 4.33
N LEU A 25 23.29 6.19 5.01
CA LEU A 25 22.66 7.51 5.11
C LEU A 25 22.54 8.19 3.75
N TYR A 26 23.58 8.13 2.92
CA TYR A 26 23.56 8.66 1.57
C TYR A 26 22.44 8.00 0.75
N ASN A 27 22.37 6.67 0.76
CA ASN A 27 21.34 5.92 0.04
C ASN A 27 19.93 6.31 0.50
N PHE A 28 19.73 6.48 1.82
CA PHE A 28 18.48 6.93 2.39
C PHE A 28 18.09 8.35 1.94
N ILE A 29 18.99 9.33 2.08
CA ILE A 29 18.73 10.72 1.64
C ILE A 29 18.53 10.77 0.12
N HIS A 30 19.31 10.01 -0.64
CA HIS A 30 19.20 9.91 -2.09
C HIS A 30 17.83 9.34 -2.52
N TYR A 31 17.32 8.35 -1.79
CA TYR A 31 15.96 7.84 -1.97
C TYR A 31 14.90 8.93 -1.76
N PHE A 32 15.04 9.78 -0.75
CA PHE A 32 14.10 10.92 -0.59
C PHE A 32 14.18 11.95 -1.71
N ARG A 33 15.36 12.14 -2.31
CA ARG A 33 15.54 13.08 -3.42
C ARG A 33 15.03 12.53 -4.76
N VAL A 34 15.26 11.25 -5.04
CA VAL A 34 15.04 10.65 -6.37
C VAL A 34 13.96 9.57 -6.33
N GLY A 35 13.98 8.72 -5.31
CA GLY A 35 13.06 7.60 -5.13
C GLY A 35 11.63 8.00 -4.78
N VAL A 36 11.42 9.10 -4.05
CA VAL A 36 10.08 9.56 -3.65
C VAL A 36 9.25 10.06 -4.84
N GLU A 37 9.89 10.60 -5.88
CA GLU A 37 9.19 10.91 -7.14
C GLU A 37 8.84 9.64 -7.92
N ALA A 38 9.69 8.61 -7.87
CA ALA A 38 9.42 7.30 -8.48
C ALA A 38 8.37 6.47 -7.71
N SER A 39 8.17 6.76 -6.41
CA SER A 39 7.23 6.04 -5.54
C SER A 39 5.85 6.71 -5.43
N LYS A 40 5.62 7.86 -6.09
CA LYS A 40 4.26 8.38 -6.27
C LYS A 40 3.50 7.41 -7.16
N ASP A 41 2.79 6.49 -6.53
CA ASP A 41 1.84 5.52 -7.09
C ASP A 41 2.01 5.32 -8.58
N THR A 42 2.96 4.46 -8.96
CA THR A 42 3.19 4.11 -10.36
C THR A 42 1.85 3.68 -10.97
N PRO A 43 1.28 4.46 -11.91
CA PRO A 43 0.03 4.09 -12.57
C PRO A 43 0.12 2.68 -13.15
N ASN A 44 1.33 2.25 -13.54
CA ASN A 44 1.65 0.88 -13.95
C ASN A 44 1.18 -0.22 -12.99
N LYS A 45 1.34 -0.06 -11.66
CA LYS A 45 0.92 -1.09 -10.69
C LYS A 45 -0.59 -1.20 -10.54
N ILE A 46 -1.34 -0.15 -10.87
CA ILE A 46 -2.81 -0.18 -10.87
C ILE A 46 -3.31 -0.62 -12.26
N MET A 47 -2.66 -0.15 -13.33
CA MET A 47 -2.96 -0.51 -14.71
C MET A 47 -2.73 -1.99 -15.03
N GLN A 48 -1.82 -2.70 -14.34
CA GLN A 48 -1.65 -4.15 -14.52
C GLN A 48 -2.91 -4.97 -14.17
N PHE A 49 -3.84 -4.38 -13.40
CA PHE A 49 -5.11 -5.00 -13.04
C PHE A 49 -6.29 -4.45 -13.88
N ALA A 50 -6.05 -3.46 -14.75
CA ALA A 50 -7.10 -2.94 -15.62
C ALA A 50 -7.41 -3.96 -16.72
N GLY A 51 -8.69 -4.36 -16.83
CA GLY A 51 -9.12 -5.33 -17.85
C GLY A 51 -8.90 -6.80 -17.49
N CYS A 52 -8.30 -7.13 -16.34
CA CYS A 52 -8.03 -8.51 -15.95
C CYS A 52 -9.29 -9.40 -15.86
N TRP A 53 -10.46 -8.79 -15.67
CA TRP A 53 -11.76 -9.47 -15.70
C TRP A 53 -12.25 -9.77 -17.13
N ASN A 54 -11.94 -8.90 -18.10
CA ASN A 54 -12.26 -9.12 -19.51
C ASN A 54 -11.31 -10.14 -20.16
N ASP A 55 -10.08 -10.24 -19.65
CA ASP A 55 -9.07 -11.19 -20.13
C ASP A 55 -9.25 -12.61 -19.53
N MET A 56 -10.15 -12.75 -18.54
CA MET A 56 -10.48 -14.03 -17.93
C MET A 56 -11.45 -14.81 -18.82
N LEU A 57 -11.30 -16.15 -18.87
CA LEU A 57 -12.27 -17.01 -19.55
C LEU A 57 -13.63 -16.94 -18.85
N ASP A 58 -14.71 -16.89 -19.62
CA ASP A 58 -16.07 -16.77 -19.11
C ASP A 58 -16.42 -17.86 -18.08
N GLU A 59 -15.97 -19.09 -18.29
CA GLU A 59 -16.17 -20.21 -17.36
C GLU A 59 -15.47 -19.96 -16.02
N THR A 60 -14.22 -19.48 -16.04
CA THR A 60 -13.46 -19.16 -14.82
C THR A 60 -14.07 -17.96 -14.09
N PHE A 61 -14.58 -16.97 -14.83
CA PHE A 61 -15.27 -15.83 -14.26
C PHE A 61 -16.60 -16.22 -13.61
N ALA A 62 -17.35 -17.14 -14.24
CA ALA A 62 -18.61 -17.65 -13.71
C ALA A 62 -18.39 -18.43 -12.40
N ASP A 63 -17.44 -19.37 -12.37
CA ASP A 63 -17.09 -20.13 -11.18
C ASP A 63 -16.68 -19.22 -10.02
N PHE A 64 -15.83 -18.22 -10.29
CA PHE A 64 -15.39 -17.24 -9.30
C PHE A 64 -16.55 -16.37 -8.79
N SER A 65 -17.47 -16.00 -9.69
CA SER A 65 -18.64 -15.20 -9.34
C SER A 65 -19.59 -15.99 -8.42
N GLU A 66 -19.84 -17.27 -8.71
CA GLU A 66 -20.65 -18.14 -7.87
C GLU A 66 -20.04 -18.31 -6.47
N GLU A 67 -18.73 -18.49 -6.37
CA GLU A 67 -18.02 -18.59 -5.09
C GLU A 67 -18.16 -17.30 -4.26
N ILE A 68 -18.02 -16.12 -4.88
CA ILE A 68 -18.22 -14.83 -4.20
C ILE A 68 -19.67 -14.67 -3.73
N ILE A 69 -20.65 -15.03 -4.57
CA ILE A 69 -22.06 -14.95 -4.22
C ILE A 69 -22.37 -15.85 -3.02
N ALA A 70 -21.89 -17.10 -3.04
CA ALA A 70 -22.09 -18.05 -1.95
C ALA A 70 -21.49 -17.56 -0.63
N ARG A 71 -20.25 -17.04 -0.66
CA ARG A 71 -19.60 -16.47 0.53
C ARG A 71 -20.33 -15.26 1.08
N ARG A 72 -20.82 -14.37 0.22
CA ARG A 72 -21.60 -13.20 0.65
C ARG A 72 -22.90 -13.65 1.32
N GLN A 73 -23.64 -14.57 0.70
CA GLN A 73 -24.86 -15.11 1.27
C GLN A 73 -24.61 -15.74 2.65
N GLN A 74 -23.55 -16.53 2.80
CA GLN A 74 -23.18 -17.13 4.08
C GLN A 74 -22.85 -16.09 5.15
N ALA A 75 -22.04 -15.07 4.83
CA ALA A 75 -21.70 -14.00 5.76
C ALA A 75 -22.92 -13.16 6.20
N PHE A 76 -23.94 -13.02 5.35
CA PHE A 76 -25.19 -12.32 5.72
C PHE A 76 -26.21 -13.22 6.44
N LEU A 77 -26.15 -14.54 6.25
CA LEU A 77 -26.93 -15.50 7.03
C LEU A 77 -26.41 -15.58 8.47
N GLU A 78 -25.09 -15.64 8.68
CA GLU A 78 -24.47 -15.64 10.02
C GLU A 78 -24.82 -14.38 10.83
N ARG A 79 -24.85 -13.20 10.18
CA ARG A 79 -25.22 -11.94 10.84
C ARG A 79 -26.68 -11.90 11.31
N ARG A 80 -27.61 -12.59 10.63
CA ARG A 80 -29.03 -12.62 11.03
C ARG A 80 -29.29 -13.53 12.25
N SER A 81 -28.50 -14.59 12.43
CA SER A 81 -28.61 -15.48 13.58
C SER A 81 -28.20 -14.81 14.89
N ASP A 82 -27.21 -13.93 14.85
CA ASP A 82 -26.70 -13.26 16.06
C ASP A 82 -27.60 -12.11 16.54
N GLU A 83 -28.47 -11.57 15.68
CA GLU A 83 -29.42 -10.49 16.02
C GLU A 83 -30.80 -10.98 16.48
N THR A 84 -31.11 -12.29 16.38
CA THR A 84 -32.45 -12.83 16.68
C THR A 84 -32.54 -13.56 18.04
N SER A 85 -31.48 -13.55 18.86
CA SER A 85 -31.49 -14.17 20.19
C SER A 85 -31.72 -13.14 21.31
N LEU A 86 -32.83 -12.41 21.23
CA LEU A 86 -33.42 -11.69 22.37
C LEU A 86 -34.93 -11.98 22.38
N GLY A 87 -35.27 -13.15 22.94
CA GLY A 87 -36.62 -13.59 23.28
C GLY A 87 -36.56 -14.43 24.53
#